data_AF-A0AAN9KN40-F1
#
_entry.id   AF-A0AAN9KN40-F1
#
_cell.length_a   1.000
_cell.length_b   1.000
_cell.length_c   1.000
_cell.angle_alpha   90.00
_cell.angle_beta   90.00
_cell.angle_gamma   90.00
#
_symmetry.space_group_name_H-M   'P 1'
#
loop_
_entity.id
_entity.type
_entity.pdbx_description
1 polymer ?
#
loop_
_entity_poly.entity_id
_entity_poly.type
_entity_poly.pdbx_seq_one_letter_code
_entity_poly.pdbx_strand_id
1 'polypeptide(L)'
;MFGTAIRCLGKKLKPKMGPIVLKTPPEQRKTITRVIFDIVKEHGPITVGNTWERVKEVGLKDLTSKNHMKVVLRWMRERQKLRLVCNHVGAHKQFLYTTWFTNPATPPSKHNKPS
;
A
#
# COMPACT_ATOMS: atom_id res chain seq x y z
N MET A 1 -21.50 28.59 33.05
CA MET A 1 -20.33 28.04 32.32
C MET A 1 -20.61 26.58 31.95
N PHE A 2 -21.23 26.31 30.79
CA PHE A 2 -21.62 24.95 30.35
C PHE A 2 -21.22 24.70 28.87
N GLY A 3 -19.97 25.06 28.50
CA GLY A 3 -19.55 25.10 27.08
C GLY A 3 -18.50 24.09 26.65
N THR A 4 -17.93 23.27 27.54
CA THR A 4 -16.62 22.64 27.27
C THR A 4 -16.60 21.11 27.30
N ALA A 5 -17.73 20.44 27.06
CA ALA A 5 -17.80 18.98 27.18
C ALA A 5 -18.03 18.20 25.86
N ILE A 6 -18.11 18.85 24.70
CA ILE A 6 -18.45 18.13 23.44
C ILE A 6 -17.20 17.60 22.69
N ARG A 7 -15.99 18.08 22.99
CA ARG A 7 -14.79 17.73 22.20
C ARG A 7 -14.20 16.34 22.52
N CYS A 8 -14.59 15.69 23.61
CA CYS A 8 -14.02 14.39 24.01
C CYS A 8 -14.67 13.18 23.33
N LEU A 9 -15.84 13.33 22.68
CA LEU A 9 -16.58 12.20 22.08
C LEU A 9 -16.19 11.89 20.61
N GLY A 10 -15.23 12.63 20.04
CA GLY A 10 -14.77 12.45 18.66
C GLY A 10 -13.65 11.42 18.45
N LYS A 11 -13.10 10.85 19.53
CA LYS A 11 -12.11 9.77 19.46
C LYS A 11 -12.79 8.41 19.52
N LYS A 12 -13.72 8.11 18.60
CA LYS A 12 -14.03 6.70 18.33
C LYS A 12 -12.78 6.08 17.73
N LEU A 13 -12.04 5.35 18.57
CA LEU A 13 -10.98 4.44 18.12
C LEU A 13 -11.54 3.67 16.93
N LYS A 14 -10.87 3.78 15.78
CA LYS A 14 -11.28 3.07 14.57
C LYS A 14 -11.58 1.63 14.98
N PRO A 15 -12.81 1.13 14.82
CA PRO A 15 -13.13 -0.24 15.18
C PRO A 15 -12.08 -1.14 14.55
N LYS A 16 -11.58 -2.14 15.30
CA LYS A 16 -10.65 -3.14 14.77
C LYS A 16 -11.33 -3.71 13.52
N MET A 17 -10.93 -3.22 12.35
CA MET A 17 -11.55 -3.60 11.08
C MET A 17 -11.35 -5.10 10.96
N GLY A 18 -12.44 -5.83 10.79
CA GLY A 18 -12.39 -7.28 10.59
C GLY A 18 -11.53 -7.63 9.37
N PRO A 19 -11.16 -8.92 9.21
CA PRO A 19 -10.35 -9.37 8.09
C PRO A 19 -10.93 -8.87 6.76
N ILE A 20 -10.07 -8.35 5.88
CA ILE A 20 -10.53 -7.87 4.58
C ILE A 20 -11.03 -9.08 3.79
N VAL A 21 -12.32 -9.06 3.47
CA VAL A 21 -12.89 -10.03 2.55
C VAL A 21 -12.82 -9.43 1.16
N LEU A 22 -11.91 -9.96 0.33
CA LEU A 22 -11.90 -9.60 -1.08
C LEU A 22 -13.09 -10.27 -1.77
N LYS A 23 -14.01 -9.48 -2.33
CA LYS A 23 -15.24 -9.96 -2.97
C LYS A 23 -15.02 -10.58 -4.36
N THR A 24 -13.77 -10.67 -4.83
CA THR A 24 -13.46 -11.23 -6.15
C THR A 24 -13.39 -12.76 -6.11
N PRO A 25 -13.72 -13.42 -7.24
CA PRO A 25 -13.49 -14.85 -7.47
C PRO A 25 -12.06 -15.28 -7.09
N PRO A 26 -11.88 -16.50 -6.55
CA PRO A 26 -10.57 -16.96 -6.07
C PRO A 26 -9.53 -17.08 -7.20
N GLU A 27 -9.94 -17.45 -8.41
CA GLU A 27 -9.06 -17.53 -9.58
C GLU A 27 -8.50 -16.16 -9.97
N GLN A 28 -9.38 -15.17 -10.17
CA GLN A 28 -8.98 -13.79 -10.48
C GLN A 28 -8.08 -13.21 -9.39
N ARG A 29 -8.39 -13.49 -8.12
CA ARG A 29 -7.56 -13.05 -6.99
C ARG A 29 -6.14 -13.60 -7.06
N LYS A 30 -5.96 -14.89 -7.38
CA LYS A 30 -4.62 -15.50 -7.51
C LYS A 30 -3.81 -14.79 -8.59
N THR A 31 -4.41 -14.60 -9.77
CA THR A 31 -3.77 -13.90 -10.90
C THR A 31 -3.38 -12.48 -10.54
N ILE A 32 -4.34 -11.69 -10.03
CA ILE A 32 -4.08 -10.31 -9.62
C ILE A 32 -2.95 -10.24 -8.58
N THR A 33 -3.01 -11.09 -7.55
CA THR A 33 -2.03 -11.04 -6.46
C THR A 33 -0.64 -11.48 -6.89
N ARG A 34 -0.52 -12.40 -7.86
CA ARG A 34 0.75 -12.77 -8.48
C ARG A 34 1.34 -11.60 -9.27
N VAL A 35 0.57 -11.02 -10.18
CA VAL A 35 1.02 -9.89 -11.01
C VAL A 35 1.47 -8.71 -10.16
N ILE A 36 0.69 -8.32 -9.14
CA ILE A 36 1.08 -7.24 -8.22
C ILE A 36 2.36 -7.60 -7.46
N PHE A 37 2.51 -8.86 -7.02
CA PHE A 37 3.69 -9.30 -6.31
C PHE A 37 4.93 -9.24 -7.20
N ASP A 38 4.82 -9.70 -8.45
CA ASP A 38 5.92 -9.70 -9.42
C ASP A 38 6.35 -8.26 -9.75
N ILE A 39 5.40 -7.35 -9.97
CA ILE A 39 5.69 -5.90 -10.15
C ILE A 39 6.46 -5.33 -8.95
N VAL A 40 6.03 -5.61 -7.73
CA VAL A 40 6.71 -5.09 -6.51
C VAL A 40 8.08 -5.77 -6.33
N LYS A 41 8.22 -7.04 -6.72
CA LYS A 41 9.48 -7.78 -6.63
C LYS A 41 10.51 -7.25 -7.64
N GLU A 42 10.09 -6.97 -8.86
CA GLU A 42 10.94 -6.49 -9.95
C GLU A 42 11.42 -5.06 -9.71
N HIS A 43 10.54 -4.16 -9.28
CA HIS A 43 10.87 -2.74 -9.11
C HIS A 43 11.29 -2.35 -7.69
N GLY A 44 11.14 -3.24 -6.71
CA GLY A 44 11.45 -2.97 -5.31
C GLY A 44 10.40 -2.08 -4.61
N PRO A 45 10.79 -1.38 -3.52
CA PRO A 45 9.88 -0.54 -2.75
C PRO A 45 9.24 0.57 -3.59
N ILE A 46 7.96 0.42 -3.88
CA ILE A 46 7.25 1.25 -4.87
C ILE A 46 6.00 1.92 -4.25
N THR A 47 5.69 3.15 -4.69
CA THR A 47 4.50 3.87 -4.21
C THR A 47 3.22 3.27 -4.80
N VAL A 48 2.07 3.50 -4.16
CA VAL A 48 0.76 3.08 -4.68
C VAL A 48 0.46 3.66 -6.07
N GLY A 49 0.90 4.89 -6.33
CA GLY A 49 0.72 5.52 -7.63
C GLY A 49 1.49 4.77 -8.72
N ASN A 50 2.78 4.56 -8.47
CA ASN A 50 3.68 3.89 -9.39
C ASN A 50 3.30 2.41 -9.63
N THR A 51 2.77 1.72 -8.62
CA THR A 51 2.20 0.37 -8.80
C THR A 51 1.00 0.39 -9.73
N TRP A 52 0.11 1.36 -9.60
CA TRP A 52 -1.08 1.47 -10.46
C TRP A 52 -0.73 1.72 -11.92
N GLU A 53 0.27 2.58 -12.17
CA GLU A 53 0.75 2.86 -13.52
C GLU A 53 1.28 1.60 -14.20
N ARG A 54 2.14 0.84 -13.50
CA ARG A 54 2.68 -0.43 -14.01
C ARG A 54 1.62 -1.51 -14.21
N VAL A 55 0.63 -1.60 -13.32
CA VAL A 55 -0.49 -2.53 -13.50
C VAL A 55 -1.28 -2.22 -14.79
N LYS A 56 -1.42 -0.94 -15.13
CA LYS A 56 -2.04 -0.53 -16.41
C LYS A 56 -1.16 -0.88 -17.61
N GLU A 57 0.15 -0.71 -17.51
CA GLU A 57 1.12 -1.09 -18.56
C GLU A 57 1.07 -2.60 -18.86
N VAL A 58 0.93 -3.43 -17.82
CA VAL A 58 0.78 -4.89 -17.95
C VAL A 58 -0.60 -5.30 -18.50
N GLY A 59 -1.57 -4.37 -18.57
CA GLY A 59 -2.89 -4.63 -19.16
C GLY A 59 -3.78 -5.57 -18.34
N LEU A 60 -3.66 -5.55 -17.01
CA LEU A 60 -4.41 -6.44 -16.12
C LEU A 60 -5.92 -6.13 -16.12
N LYS A 61 -6.70 -6.89 -16.91
CA LYS A 61 -8.15 -6.68 -17.10
C LYS A 61 -9.00 -6.91 -15.85
N ASP A 62 -8.55 -7.76 -14.93
CA ASP A 62 -9.29 -8.11 -13.72
C ASP A 62 -9.31 -6.97 -12.66
N LEU A 63 -8.56 -5.89 -12.90
CA LEU A 63 -8.38 -4.80 -11.94
C LEU A 63 -9.08 -3.51 -12.41
N THR A 64 -10.36 -3.41 -12.07
CA THR A 64 -11.27 -2.36 -12.54
C THR A 64 -10.93 -0.92 -12.12
N SER A 65 -10.27 -0.70 -10.98
CA SER A 65 -9.98 0.65 -10.48
C SER A 65 -8.81 0.71 -9.51
N LYS A 66 -8.23 1.92 -9.35
CA LYS A 66 -7.21 2.21 -8.34
C LYS A 66 -7.70 1.92 -6.91
N ASN A 67 -8.99 2.10 -6.64
CA ASN A 67 -9.58 1.76 -5.34
C ASN A 67 -9.62 0.25 -5.12
N HIS A 68 -10.02 -0.51 -6.14
CA HIS A 68 -9.96 -1.97 -6.10
C HIS A 68 -8.52 -2.45 -5.85
N MET A 69 -7.53 -1.83 -6.49
CA MET A 69 -6.10 -2.13 -6.27
C MET A 69 -5.70 -1.92 -4.81
N LYS A 70 -6.12 -0.79 -4.21
CA LYS A 70 -5.80 -0.48 -2.81
C LYS A 70 -6.41 -1.51 -1.84
N VAL A 71 -7.60 -2.02 -2.12
CA VAL A 71 -8.21 -3.11 -1.34
C VAL A 71 -7.38 -4.39 -1.46
N VAL A 72 -6.95 -4.75 -2.67
CA VAL A 72 -6.09 -5.92 -2.90
C VAL A 72 -4.73 -5.77 -2.20
N LEU A 73 -4.08 -4.61 -2.31
CA LEU A 73 -2.80 -4.34 -1.62
C LEU A 73 -2.94 -4.43 -0.10
N ARG A 74 -4.07 -3.98 0.44
CA ARG A 74 -4.37 -4.09 1.88
C ARG A 74 -4.62 -5.55 2.27
N TRP A 75 -5.35 -6.31 1.45
CA TRP A 75 -5.58 -7.75 1.62
C TRP A 75 -4.27 -8.55 1.60
N MET A 76 -3.38 -8.25 0.65
CA MET A 76 -2.06 -8.88 0.56
C MET A 76 -1.19 -8.57 1.79
N ARG A 77 -1.32 -7.38 2.36
CA ARG A 77 -0.61 -7.00 3.59
C ARG A 77 -1.09 -7.80 4.81
N GLU A 78 -2.40 -7.96 4.97
CA GLU A 78 -2.95 -8.77 6.07
C GLU A 78 -2.44 -10.22 6.00
N ARG A 79 -2.28 -10.76 4.78
CA ARG A 79 -1.73 -12.09 4.52
C ARG A 79 -0.20 -12.15 4.53
N GLN A 80 0.49 -11.11 5.00
CA GLN A 80 1.96 -11.02 5.09
C GLN A 80 2.69 -11.21 3.74
N LYS A 81 2.04 -10.99 2.60
CA LYS A 81 2.68 -11.07 1.27
C LYS A 81 3.47 -9.81 0.94
N LEU A 82 2.99 -8.66 1.42
CA LEU A 82 3.58 -7.34 1.22
C LEU A 82 3.71 -6.61 2.56
N ARG A 83 4.75 -5.79 2.68
CA ARG A 83 4.94 -4.84 3.79
C ARG A 83 4.71 -3.43 3.29
N LEU A 84 4.20 -2.56 4.18
CA LEU A 84 4.17 -1.12 3.94
C LEU A 84 5.28 -0.48 4.75
N VAL A 85 6.19 0.20 4.07
CA VAL A 85 7.29 0.94 4.68
C VAL A 85 6.98 2.44 4.55
N CYS A 86 7.25 3.19 5.61
CA CYS A 86 7.25 4.64 5.57
C CYS A 86 8.67 5.11 5.27
N ASN A 87 8.87 5.78 4.14
CA ASN A 87 10.11 6.46 3.81
C ASN A 87 9.93 7.96 4.11
N HIS A 88 10.69 8.45 5.08
CA HIS A 88 10.66 9.87 5.48
C HIS A 88 11.73 10.62 4.68
N VAL A 89 11.30 11.54 3.82
CA VAL A 89 12.19 12.35 2.99
C VAL A 89 12.01 13.81 3.41
N GLY A 90 12.84 14.28 4.34
CA GLY A 90 12.63 15.56 5.00
C GLY A 90 11.24 15.60 5.65
N ALA A 91 10.49 16.71 5.52
CA ALA A 91 9.14 16.82 6.06
C ALA A 91 8.08 15.91 5.38
N HIS A 92 8.40 15.28 4.24
CA HIS A 92 7.44 14.52 3.46
C HIS A 92 7.46 13.02 3.80
N LYS A 93 6.28 12.43 4.02
CA LYS A 93 6.11 11.00 4.28
C LYS A 93 5.68 10.26 3.01
N GLN A 94 6.54 9.39 2.50
CA GLN A 94 6.22 8.49 1.40
C GLN A 94 5.89 7.10 1.93
N PHE A 95 4.82 6.50 1.43
CA PHE A 95 4.45 5.13 1.77
C PHE A 95 4.75 4.21 0.58
N LEU A 96 5.61 3.23 0.82
CA LEU A 96 6.11 2.30 -0.19
C LEU A 96 5.66 0.88 0.16
N TYR A 97 5.19 0.15 -0.84
CA TYR A 97 4.95 -1.28 -0.72
C TYR A 97 6.21 -2.03 -1.12
N THR A 98 6.61 -2.98 -0.28
CA THR A 98 7.76 -3.85 -0.53
C THR A 98 7.35 -5.30 -0.31
N THR A 99 8.07 -6.25 -0.93
CA THR A 99 7.84 -7.67 -0.66
C THR A 99 8.33 -8.04 0.74
N TRP A 100 7.75 -9.09 1.33
CA TRP A 100 8.15 -9.55 2.67
C TRP A 100 9.58 -10.10 2.72
N PHE A 101 10.08 -10.63 1.60
CA PHE A 101 11.40 -11.28 1.50
C PHE A 101 12.56 -10.32 1.23
N THR A 102 12.28 -9.13 0.71
CA THR A 102 13.30 -8.10 0.51
C THR A 102 13.56 -7.39 1.83
N ASN A 103 14.76 -7.57 2.39
CA ASN A 103 15.28 -6.69 3.43
C ASN A 103 15.11 -5.24 2.92
N PRO A 104 14.63 -4.29 3.73
CA PRO A 104 14.61 -2.89 3.35
C PRO A 104 16.07 -2.46 3.25
N ALA A 105 16.67 -2.62 2.08
CA ALA A 105 17.91 -1.95 1.77
C ALA A 105 17.63 -0.47 2.04
N THR A 106 18.46 0.07 2.93
CA THR A 106 18.53 1.49 3.29
C THR A 106 18.21 2.34 2.06
N PRO A 107 17.37 3.39 2.17
CA PRO A 107 17.09 4.24 1.03
C PRO A 107 18.42 4.68 0.42
N PRO A 108 18.58 4.68 -0.92
CA PRO A 108 19.74 5.30 -1.52
C PRO A 108 19.79 6.74 -1.01
N SER A 109 20.76 7.01 -0.15
CA SER A 109 21.12 8.35 0.27
C SER A 109 21.29 9.15 -1.01
N LYS A 110 20.36 10.06 -1.28
CA LYS A 110 20.53 11.01 -2.38
C LYS A 110 21.69 11.91 -1.98
N HIS A 111 22.85 11.52 -2.47
CA HIS A 111 24.06 12.30 -2.49
C HIS A 111 23.79 13.69 -3.09
N ASN A 112 24.42 14.67 -2.46
CA ASN A 112 24.52 16.10 -2.77
C ASN A 112 24.15 16.55 -4.19
N LYS A 113 23.42 17.68 -4.27
CA LYS A 113 23.42 18.55 -5.45
C LYS A 113 24.25 19.79 -5.13
N PRO A 114 25.28 20.15 -5.93
CA PRO A 114 26.01 21.39 -5.75
C PRO A 114 25.26 22.55 -6.44
N SER A 115 25.23 23.70 -5.80
CA SER A 115 25.12 25.03 -6.42
C SER A 115 25.75 26.03 -5.46
#